data_AF-A0A2H9QNW6-F1
#
_entry.id   AF-A0A2H9QNW6-F1
#
_cell.length_a   1.000
_cell.length_b   1.000
_cell.length_c   1.000
_cell.angle_alpha   90.00
_cell.angle_beta   90.00
_cell.angle_gamma   90.00
#
_symmetry.space_group_name_H-M   'P 1'
#
loop_
_entity.id
_entity.type
_entity.pdbx_description
1 polymer ?
#
loop_
_entity_poly.entity_id
_entity_poly.type
_entity_poly.pdbx_seq_one_letter_code
_entity_poly.pdbx_strand_id
1 'polypeptide(L)'
;FQKYVYEKAELKIRNCIVMHVNKEYVRDGNIEPSEILMQTDATEKVEKVMKGIEERINKMFEIINSECPEFSVDDLLTIEYSNFLQDEFMDYLPYENIFQFVRILKKKAVPLYKEGVVKMKDVPDDFKLNDKQKIQRLLSEKGGIHKDKKQIKYFLDNLQYPVYYFDFETINSAIPKFDKSKPYQQIPFQYSLHIQEEPNGELKHISFLAEGTDDPRIALFKSLKDNLGNKGDILVYNQSFEKMVLKQGGELFPEYSDLVKNNFLPRIKDLMKVFFDFHYYNPKQKGSVSIKKVLPLFSDLKYDELEIKKGDVASFEFERVTYGDVSDEDRKKVRDALETYCGLDTLAEVEIVNGLREIIKS
;
A
#
# COMPACT_ATOMS: atom_id res chain seq x y z
N PHE A 1 -16.95 -15.69 22.96
CA PHE A 1 -16.29 -15.47 24.27
C PHE A 1 -17.08 -14.48 25.13
N GLN A 2 -17.30 -13.23 24.68
CA GLN A 2 -18.03 -12.21 25.47
C GLN A 2 -19.38 -12.70 26.04
N LYS A 3 -20.27 -13.30 25.23
CA LYS A 3 -21.54 -13.88 25.72
C LYS A 3 -21.33 -14.87 26.88
N TYR A 4 -20.39 -15.81 26.73
CA TYR A 4 -20.05 -16.79 27.77
C TYR A 4 -19.60 -16.14 29.08
N VAL A 5 -18.72 -15.14 29.01
CA VAL A 5 -18.26 -14.40 30.20
C VAL A 5 -19.42 -13.72 30.91
N TYR A 6 -20.30 -13.03 30.17
CA TYR A 6 -21.46 -12.36 30.75
C TYR A 6 -22.46 -13.35 31.37
N GLU A 7 -22.72 -14.48 30.74
CA GLU A 7 -23.61 -15.51 31.28
C GLU A 7 -23.03 -16.19 32.53
N LYS A 8 -21.70 -16.39 32.60
CA LYS A 8 -21.02 -16.85 33.81
C LYS A 8 -21.07 -15.82 34.95
N ALA A 9 -21.19 -14.54 34.62
CA ALA A 9 -21.48 -13.46 35.55
C ALA A 9 -22.99 -13.28 35.84
N GLU A 10 -23.79 -14.31 35.56
CA GLU A 10 -25.24 -14.39 35.85
C GLU A 10 -26.12 -13.41 35.04
N LEU A 11 -25.60 -12.82 33.95
CA LEU A 11 -26.38 -12.00 33.04
C LEU A 11 -27.12 -12.86 32.00
N LYS A 12 -28.43 -12.61 31.84
CA LYS A 12 -29.24 -13.28 30.81
C LYS A 12 -29.10 -12.56 29.46
N ILE A 13 -28.28 -13.12 28.56
CA ILE A 13 -28.07 -12.56 27.22
C ILE A 13 -29.10 -13.14 26.23
N ARG A 14 -30.08 -12.32 25.84
CA ARG A 14 -31.14 -12.74 24.90
C ARG A 14 -30.70 -12.70 23.44
N ASN A 15 -29.99 -11.64 23.05
CA ASN A 15 -29.58 -11.40 21.67
C ASN A 15 -28.10 -11.01 21.62
N CYS A 16 -27.41 -11.40 20.55
CA CYS A 16 -26.07 -10.94 20.22
C CYS A 16 -26.13 -10.19 18.89
N ILE A 17 -25.98 -8.87 18.96
CA ILE A 17 -26.05 -7.99 17.79
C ILE A 17 -24.65 -7.48 17.47
N VAL A 18 -24.25 -7.58 16.20
CA VAL A 18 -23.05 -6.93 15.69
C VAL A 18 -23.46 -5.62 15.05
N MET A 19 -22.99 -4.51 15.63
CA MET A 19 -23.07 -3.21 14.97
C MET A 19 -21.89 -3.05 14.02
N HIS A 20 -22.16 -2.65 12.78
CA HIS A 20 -21.11 -2.40 11.79
C HIS A 20 -21.50 -1.25 10.85
N VAL A 21 -20.50 -0.66 10.22
CA VAL A 21 -20.70 0.43 9.28
C VAL A 21 -21.47 -0.05 8.04
N ASN A 22 -22.45 0.74 7.62
CA ASN A 22 -23.16 0.60 6.37
C ASN A 22 -22.31 1.11 5.20
N LYS A 23 -21.67 0.21 4.47
CA LYS A 23 -20.82 0.59 3.32
C LYS A 23 -21.61 1.21 2.16
N GLU A 24 -22.93 1.01 2.11
CA GLU A 24 -23.79 1.60 1.10
C GLU A 24 -24.32 2.99 1.47
N TYR A 25 -24.09 3.44 2.71
CA TYR A 25 -24.45 4.79 3.11
C TYR A 25 -23.72 5.83 2.25
N VAL A 26 -24.49 6.81 1.77
CA VAL A 26 -23.99 7.99 1.06
C VAL A 26 -24.45 9.19 1.86
N ARG A 27 -23.51 10.03 2.28
CA ARG A 27 -23.88 11.25 3.02
C ARG A 27 -24.63 12.22 2.12
N ASP A 28 -25.74 12.75 2.64
CA ASP A 28 -26.51 13.84 2.04
C ASP A 28 -26.97 14.80 3.16
N GLY A 29 -26.18 15.83 3.43
CA GLY A 29 -26.41 16.78 4.51
C GLY A 29 -25.96 16.26 5.87
N ASN A 30 -26.88 16.27 6.85
CA ASN A 30 -26.59 15.88 8.22
C ASN A 30 -26.38 14.36 8.34
N ILE A 31 -25.56 13.98 9.32
CA ILE A 31 -25.28 12.58 9.61
C ILE A 31 -26.45 11.98 10.40
N GLU A 32 -27.09 10.96 9.83
CA GLU A 32 -28.10 10.14 10.50
C GLU A 32 -27.48 8.83 11.02
N PRO A 33 -27.23 8.69 12.34
CA PRO A 33 -26.50 7.53 12.88
C PRO A 33 -27.14 6.18 12.56
N SER A 34 -28.47 6.12 12.46
CA SER A 34 -29.22 4.92 12.12
C SER A 34 -29.02 4.46 10.68
N GLU A 35 -28.58 5.33 9.78
CA GLU A 35 -28.28 4.99 8.39
C GLU A 35 -26.83 4.56 8.19
N ILE A 36 -25.92 5.06 9.04
CA ILE A 36 -24.49 4.74 9.02
C ILE A 36 -24.19 3.42 9.74
N LEU A 37 -24.92 3.11 10.81
CA LEU A 37 -24.70 1.90 11.60
C LEU A 37 -25.82 0.89 11.35
N MET A 38 -25.43 -0.28 10.83
CA MET A 38 -26.32 -1.43 10.71
C MET A 38 -26.15 -2.37 11.88
N GLN A 39 -27.26 -2.98 12.27
CA GLN A 39 -27.32 -4.03 13.26
C GLN A 39 -27.59 -5.36 12.56
N THR A 40 -26.68 -6.32 12.72
CA THR A 40 -26.88 -7.69 12.26
C THR A 40 -27.05 -8.61 13.47
N ASP A 41 -28.19 -9.31 13.54
CA ASP A 41 -28.39 -10.36 14.54
C ASP A 41 -27.44 -11.53 14.25
N ALA A 42 -26.54 -11.77 15.19
CA ALA A 42 -25.57 -12.84 15.16
C ALA A 42 -25.84 -13.90 16.23
N THR A 43 -27.00 -13.89 16.88
CA THR A 43 -27.35 -14.76 18.02
C THR A 43 -27.15 -16.23 17.67
N GLU A 44 -27.75 -16.72 16.58
CA GLU A 44 -27.59 -18.12 16.16
C GLU A 44 -26.14 -18.48 15.83
N LYS A 45 -25.40 -17.56 15.20
CA LYS A 45 -23.99 -17.76 14.86
C LYS A 45 -23.14 -17.86 16.13
N VAL A 46 -23.39 -16.97 17.08
CA VAL A 46 -22.72 -16.96 18.38
C VAL A 46 -23.03 -18.25 19.14
N GLU A 47 -24.29 -18.69 19.19
CA GLU A 47 -24.67 -19.95 19.84
C GLU A 47 -23.98 -21.17 19.25
N LYS A 48 -23.87 -21.25 17.92
CA LYS A 48 -23.11 -22.31 17.25
C LYS A 48 -21.64 -22.29 17.66
N VAL A 49 -21.02 -21.11 17.69
CA VAL A 49 -19.61 -20.94 18.11
C VAL A 49 -19.46 -21.16 19.61
N MET A 50 -20.47 -20.91 20.46
CA MET A 50 -20.36 -21.12 21.90
C MET A 50 -20.25 -22.59 22.30
N LYS A 51 -20.70 -23.53 21.47
CA LYS A 51 -20.54 -24.96 21.75
C LYS A 51 -19.05 -25.28 21.99
N GLY A 52 -18.74 -25.86 23.15
CA GLY A 52 -17.36 -26.17 23.57
C GLY A 52 -16.49 -24.95 23.92
N ILE A 53 -17.06 -23.78 24.19
CA ILE A 53 -16.27 -22.58 24.52
C ILE A 53 -15.48 -22.75 25.83
N GLU A 54 -16.07 -23.39 26.84
CA GLU A 54 -15.41 -23.66 28.12
C GLU A 54 -14.20 -24.58 27.95
N GLU A 55 -14.35 -25.67 27.19
CA GLU A 55 -13.24 -26.57 26.83
C GLU A 55 -12.12 -25.83 26.10
N ARG A 56 -12.46 -24.96 25.14
CA ARG A 56 -11.46 -24.14 24.43
C ARG A 56 -10.77 -23.14 25.34
N ILE A 57 -11.48 -22.52 26.28
CA ILE A 57 -10.90 -21.60 27.27
C ILE A 57 -9.92 -22.37 28.18
N ASN A 58 -10.32 -23.52 28.71
CA ASN A 58 -9.45 -24.35 29.55
C ASN A 58 -8.19 -24.75 28.78
N LYS A 59 -8.34 -25.19 27.52
CA LYS A 59 -7.21 -25.48 26.64
C LYS A 59 -6.30 -24.26 26.40
N MET A 60 -6.87 -23.06 26.24
CA MET A 60 -6.06 -21.83 26.11
C MET A 60 -5.27 -21.55 27.39
N PHE A 61 -5.85 -21.74 28.58
CA PHE A 61 -5.13 -21.60 29.85
C PHE A 61 -4.06 -22.67 30.03
N GLU A 62 -4.31 -23.91 29.62
CA GLU A 62 -3.29 -24.96 29.61
C GLU A 62 -2.09 -24.56 28.72
N ILE A 63 -2.36 -24.03 27.52
CA ILE A 63 -1.31 -23.56 26.59
C ILE A 63 -0.54 -22.35 27.15
N ILE A 64 -1.23 -21.39 27.78
CA ILE A 64 -0.56 -20.20 28.34
C ILE A 64 0.35 -20.58 29.52
N ASN A 65 -0.02 -21.60 30.29
CA ASN A 65 0.78 -22.08 31.42
C ASN A 65 1.78 -23.19 31.04
N SER A 66 1.79 -23.65 29.79
CA SER A 66 2.79 -24.60 29.30
C SER A 66 4.06 -23.88 28.86
N GLU A 67 5.11 -24.64 28.61
CA GLU A 67 6.32 -24.12 27.98
C GLU A 67 6.00 -23.57 26.57
N CYS A 68 6.73 -22.54 26.16
CA CYS A 68 6.60 -21.98 24.82
C CYS A 68 6.96 -23.06 23.79
N PRO A 69 6.10 -23.34 22.79
CA PRO A 69 6.41 -24.34 21.78
C PRO A 69 7.59 -23.89 20.93
N GLU A 70 8.40 -24.85 20.48
CA GLU A 70 9.40 -24.61 19.44
C GLU A 70 8.71 -24.44 18.08
N PHE A 71 9.16 -23.47 17.29
CA PHE A 71 8.64 -23.26 15.94
C PHE A 71 9.28 -24.25 14.96
N SER A 72 8.46 -25.07 14.32
CA SER A 72 8.88 -25.94 13.23
C SER A 72 8.63 -25.27 11.87
N VAL A 73 9.44 -25.62 10.88
CA VAL A 73 9.17 -25.23 9.48
C VAL A 73 7.78 -25.70 9.00
N ASP A 74 7.22 -26.76 9.58
CA ASP A 74 5.87 -27.24 9.29
C ASP A 74 4.78 -26.26 9.71
N ASP A 75 5.03 -25.47 10.75
CA ASP A 75 4.07 -24.48 11.25
C ASP A 75 3.80 -23.39 10.21
N LEU A 76 4.72 -23.19 9.27
CA LEU A 76 4.47 -22.33 8.11
C LEU A 76 3.26 -22.81 7.29
N LEU A 77 2.97 -24.11 7.23
CA LEU A 77 1.87 -24.67 6.45
C LEU A 77 0.50 -24.53 7.15
N THR A 78 0.49 -24.41 8.46
CA THR A 78 -0.73 -24.42 9.29
C THR A 78 -1.05 -23.05 9.87
N ILE A 79 -0.02 -22.24 10.15
CA ILE A 79 -0.16 -20.89 10.69
C ILE A 79 -0.26 -19.88 9.55
N GLU A 80 -1.46 -19.31 9.42
CA GLU A 80 -1.80 -18.33 8.37
C GLU A 80 -1.62 -16.87 8.82
N TYR A 81 -1.33 -16.63 10.10
CA TYR A 81 -1.14 -15.30 10.68
C TYR A 81 0.31 -15.03 11.08
N SER A 82 0.73 -13.77 11.03
CA SER A 82 2.04 -13.36 11.55
C SER A 82 2.08 -13.55 13.06
N ASN A 83 3.18 -14.10 13.54
CA ASN A 83 3.44 -14.38 14.94
C ASN A 83 4.94 -14.31 15.20
N PHE A 84 5.32 -13.98 16.44
CA PHE A 84 6.71 -13.73 16.80
C PHE A 84 7.63 -14.93 16.57
N LEU A 85 7.13 -16.16 16.77
CA LEU A 85 7.91 -17.39 16.53
C LEU A 85 8.24 -17.58 15.05
N GLN A 86 7.30 -17.29 14.16
CA GLN A 86 7.56 -17.29 12.72
C GLN A 86 8.58 -16.20 12.35
N ASP A 87 8.48 -15.01 12.94
CA ASP A 87 9.38 -13.90 12.66
C ASP A 87 10.81 -14.25 13.12
N GLU A 88 10.98 -14.79 14.33
CA GLU A 88 12.26 -15.31 14.83
C GLU A 88 12.82 -16.39 13.91
N PHE A 89 12.00 -17.38 13.51
CA PHE A 89 12.42 -18.42 12.57
C PHE A 89 12.92 -17.82 11.25
N MET A 90 12.21 -16.83 10.70
CA MET A 90 12.61 -16.18 9.45
C MET A 90 13.89 -15.34 9.59
N ASP A 91 14.13 -14.75 10.76
CA ASP A 91 15.33 -13.97 11.07
C ASP A 91 16.59 -14.84 11.24
N TYR A 92 16.44 -16.09 11.69
CA TYR A 92 17.55 -17.06 11.72
C TYR A 92 17.99 -17.53 10.32
N LEU A 93 17.10 -17.45 9.32
CA LEU A 93 17.42 -17.89 7.98
C LEU A 93 18.43 -16.96 7.31
N PRO A 94 19.36 -17.49 6.51
CA PRO A 94 20.29 -16.65 5.78
C PRO A 94 19.55 -15.74 4.79
N TYR A 95 20.21 -14.63 4.45
CA TYR A 95 19.82 -13.81 3.32
C TYR A 95 19.73 -14.66 2.03
N GLU A 96 18.71 -14.39 1.19
CA GLU A 96 18.37 -15.17 -0.01
C GLU A 96 17.97 -16.63 0.28
N ASN A 97 17.30 -16.85 1.41
CA ASN A 97 16.67 -18.13 1.69
C ASN A 97 15.49 -18.41 0.73
N ILE A 98 15.12 -19.68 0.60
CA ILE A 98 14.07 -20.11 -0.34
C ILE A 98 12.68 -19.53 -0.07
N PHE A 99 12.38 -19.06 1.16
CA PHE A 99 11.10 -18.42 1.47
C PHE A 99 11.03 -16.97 0.96
N GLN A 100 12.15 -16.38 0.55
CA GLN A 100 12.21 -15.04 -0.07
C GLN A 100 11.98 -15.08 -1.59
N PHE A 101 11.73 -16.25 -2.20
CA PHE A 101 11.34 -16.31 -3.61
C PHE A 101 10.03 -15.56 -3.81
N VAL A 102 9.95 -14.73 -4.83
CA VAL A 102 8.72 -13.99 -5.12
C VAL A 102 7.58 -14.96 -5.35
N ARG A 103 6.49 -14.76 -4.58
CA ARG A 103 5.26 -15.54 -4.67
C ARG A 103 5.47 -17.06 -4.53
N ILE A 104 6.51 -17.50 -3.83
CA ILE A 104 6.65 -18.92 -3.51
C ILE A 104 5.53 -19.34 -2.56
N LEU A 105 4.92 -20.50 -2.84
CA LEU A 105 3.92 -21.06 -1.95
C LEU A 105 4.64 -21.83 -0.84
N LYS A 106 4.25 -21.62 0.42
CA LYS A 106 4.83 -22.32 1.57
C LYS A 106 4.82 -23.85 1.37
N LYS A 107 3.73 -24.40 0.81
CA LYS A 107 3.60 -25.83 0.43
C LYS A 107 4.65 -26.37 -0.54
N LYS A 108 5.38 -25.49 -1.24
CA LYS A 108 6.49 -25.84 -2.12
C LYS A 108 7.86 -25.61 -1.46
N ALA A 109 8.00 -24.54 -0.67
CA ALA A 109 9.26 -24.21 -0.01
C ALA A 109 9.55 -25.10 1.20
N VAL A 110 8.53 -25.44 2.01
CA VAL A 110 8.72 -26.26 3.22
C VAL A 110 9.31 -27.64 2.92
N PRO A 111 8.85 -28.42 1.91
CA PRO A 111 9.50 -29.67 1.55
C PRO A 111 10.98 -29.52 1.17
N LEU A 112 11.31 -28.51 0.35
CA LEU A 112 12.70 -28.21 -0.03
C LEU A 112 13.56 -27.89 1.20
N TYR A 113 13.05 -27.07 2.12
CA TYR A 113 13.77 -26.73 3.34
C TYR A 113 14.11 -27.98 4.17
N LYS A 114 13.16 -28.91 4.28
CA LYS A 114 13.33 -30.18 4.99
C LYS A 114 14.36 -31.11 4.34
N GLU A 115 14.54 -31.01 3.04
CA GLU A 115 15.59 -31.70 2.28
C GLU A 115 16.96 -31.02 2.40
N GLY A 116 17.07 -29.96 3.21
CA GLY A 116 18.31 -29.21 3.44
C GLY A 116 18.54 -28.05 2.48
N VAL A 117 17.57 -27.74 1.61
CA VAL A 117 17.67 -26.61 0.68
C VAL A 117 17.28 -25.33 1.41
N VAL A 118 18.28 -24.60 1.91
CA VAL A 118 18.06 -23.36 2.67
C VAL A 118 18.09 -22.12 1.77
N LYS A 119 19.07 -22.03 0.85
CA LYS A 119 19.23 -20.85 -0.03
C LYS A 119 18.65 -21.08 -1.42
N MET A 120 18.26 -19.99 -2.08
CA MET A 120 17.75 -20.02 -3.45
C MET A 120 18.69 -20.70 -4.43
N LYS A 121 20.00 -20.47 -4.31
CA LYS A 121 21.03 -21.09 -5.16
C LYS A 121 21.12 -22.60 -5.04
N ASP A 122 20.67 -23.17 -3.92
CA ASP A 122 20.77 -24.61 -3.64
C ASP A 122 19.54 -25.39 -4.16
N VAL A 123 18.58 -24.68 -4.79
CA VAL A 123 17.34 -25.28 -5.31
C VAL A 123 17.65 -26.13 -6.55
N PRO A 124 17.22 -27.41 -6.57
CA PRO A 124 17.44 -28.33 -7.68
C PRO A 124 16.98 -27.80 -9.05
N ASP A 125 17.68 -28.19 -10.11
CA ASP A 125 17.38 -27.76 -11.49
C ASP A 125 16.05 -28.27 -12.06
N ASP A 126 15.58 -29.43 -11.58
CA ASP A 126 14.30 -30.00 -11.95
C ASP A 126 13.12 -29.36 -11.19
N PHE A 127 13.41 -28.57 -10.15
CA PHE A 127 12.38 -27.82 -9.44
C PHE A 127 11.82 -26.68 -10.31
N LYS A 128 10.53 -26.75 -10.60
CA LYS A 128 9.86 -25.79 -11.50
C LYS A 128 9.74 -24.39 -10.86
N LEU A 129 10.68 -23.52 -11.23
CA LEU A 129 10.68 -22.08 -10.95
C LEU A 129 10.01 -21.29 -12.09
N ASN A 130 9.31 -20.20 -11.74
CA ASN A 130 8.91 -19.19 -12.73
C ASN A 130 10.11 -18.31 -13.13
N ASP A 131 9.97 -17.49 -14.17
CA ASP A 131 11.12 -16.74 -14.72
C ASP A 131 11.74 -15.74 -13.71
N LYS A 132 10.92 -15.11 -12.87
CA LYS A 132 11.40 -14.21 -11.81
C LYS A 132 12.18 -14.99 -10.74
N GLN A 133 11.69 -16.17 -10.37
CA GLN A 133 12.39 -17.05 -9.43
C GLN A 133 13.68 -17.61 -10.03
N LYS A 134 13.74 -17.93 -11.33
CA LYS A 134 14.99 -18.30 -12.01
C LYS A 134 16.02 -17.18 -11.93
N ILE A 135 15.59 -15.92 -12.11
CA ILE A 135 16.44 -14.74 -11.92
C ILE A 135 16.95 -14.67 -10.48
N GLN A 136 16.08 -14.84 -9.47
CA GLN A 136 16.50 -14.82 -8.06
C GLN A 136 17.52 -15.93 -7.74
N ARG A 137 17.31 -17.16 -8.24
CA ARG A 137 18.26 -18.27 -8.08
C ARG A 137 19.60 -17.95 -8.71
N LEU A 138 19.60 -17.47 -9.96
CA LEU A 138 20.82 -17.11 -10.69
C LEU A 138 21.63 -16.04 -9.96
N LEU A 139 20.97 -15.00 -9.42
CA LEU A 139 21.64 -13.95 -8.67
C LEU A 139 22.12 -14.43 -7.30
N SER A 140 21.42 -15.36 -6.66
CA SER A 140 21.91 -15.96 -5.41
C SER A 140 23.16 -16.82 -5.61
N GLU A 141 23.33 -17.39 -6.81
CA GLU A 141 24.52 -18.15 -7.19
C GLU A 141 25.68 -17.25 -7.61
N LYS A 142 25.43 -16.29 -8.50
CA LYS A 142 26.48 -15.49 -9.17
C LYS A 142 26.70 -14.10 -8.58
N GLY A 143 25.80 -13.65 -7.70
CA GLY A 143 25.72 -12.28 -7.25
C GLY A 143 25.27 -11.29 -8.34
N GLY A 144 25.33 -10.00 -8.01
CA GLY A 144 25.03 -8.92 -8.94
C GLY A 144 23.56 -8.53 -8.99
N ILE A 145 23.16 -7.96 -10.13
CA ILE A 145 21.83 -7.41 -10.37
C ILE A 145 21.34 -7.82 -11.76
N HIS A 146 20.04 -8.04 -11.89
CA HIS A 146 19.41 -8.35 -13.16
C HIS A 146 18.95 -7.06 -13.84
N LYS A 147 19.31 -6.92 -15.12
CA LYS A 147 19.01 -5.76 -15.96
C LYS A 147 18.60 -6.22 -17.36
N ASP A 148 17.31 -6.26 -17.64
CA ASP A 148 16.82 -6.35 -19.01
C ASP A 148 16.88 -4.96 -19.65
N LYS A 149 18.05 -4.61 -20.19
CA LYS A 149 18.27 -3.30 -20.83
C LYS A 149 17.32 -3.07 -22.00
N LYS A 150 16.85 -4.10 -22.71
CA LYS A 150 15.91 -3.94 -23.82
C LYS A 150 14.55 -3.48 -23.30
N GLN A 151 14.05 -4.12 -22.26
CA GLN A 151 12.75 -3.78 -21.67
C GLN A 151 12.79 -2.45 -20.91
N ILE A 152 13.88 -2.15 -20.19
CA ILE A 152 14.09 -0.84 -19.56
C ILE A 152 14.12 0.25 -20.63
N LYS A 153 14.91 0.08 -21.70
CA LYS A 153 14.98 1.05 -22.79
C LYS A 153 13.62 1.22 -23.47
N TYR A 154 12.89 0.13 -23.72
CA TYR A 154 11.55 0.20 -24.30
C TYR A 154 10.61 1.03 -23.43
N PHE A 155 10.61 0.82 -22.10
CA PHE A 155 9.81 1.64 -21.19
C PHE A 155 10.16 3.13 -21.29
N LEU A 156 11.47 3.47 -21.23
CA LEU A 156 11.96 4.84 -21.27
C LEU A 156 11.71 5.55 -22.61
N ASP A 157 11.96 4.87 -23.72
CA ASP A 157 11.75 5.40 -25.09
C ASP A 157 10.28 5.69 -25.38
N ASN A 158 9.38 4.96 -24.72
CA ASN A 158 7.95 5.17 -24.89
C ASN A 158 7.40 6.29 -23.99
N LEU A 159 8.19 6.91 -23.11
CA LEU A 159 7.74 8.07 -22.34
C LEU A 159 7.60 9.31 -23.25
N GLN A 160 6.38 9.85 -23.31
CA GLN A 160 6.02 11.04 -24.06
C GLN A 160 6.10 12.27 -23.17
N TYR A 161 6.79 13.29 -23.65
CA TYR A 161 7.00 14.53 -22.90
C TYR A 161 5.93 15.58 -23.22
N PRO A 162 5.58 16.46 -22.26
CA PRO A 162 6.05 16.52 -20.87
C PRO A 162 5.68 15.27 -20.06
N VAL A 163 6.59 14.84 -19.18
CA VAL A 163 6.31 13.78 -18.19
C VAL A 163 5.87 14.44 -16.89
N TYR A 164 4.73 13.99 -16.39
CA TYR A 164 4.09 14.45 -15.15
C TYR A 164 4.23 13.34 -14.10
N TYR A 165 5.22 13.44 -13.23
CA TYR A 165 5.39 12.51 -12.09
C TYR A 165 4.39 12.90 -11.02
N PHE A 166 3.52 11.97 -10.63
CA PHE A 166 2.27 12.32 -9.98
C PHE A 166 1.91 11.34 -8.86
N ASP A 167 1.48 11.90 -7.73
CA ASP A 167 1.08 11.15 -6.54
C ASP A 167 -0.06 11.85 -5.79
N PHE A 168 -0.90 11.07 -5.11
CA PHE A 168 -2.03 11.54 -4.31
C PHE A 168 -1.89 11.12 -2.85
N GLU A 169 -2.34 12.00 -1.95
CA GLU A 169 -2.69 11.63 -0.58
C GLU A 169 -4.18 11.78 -0.33
N THR A 170 -4.76 10.80 0.36
CA THR A 170 -6.21 10.68 0.58
C THR A 170 -6.52 10.45 2.06
N ILE A 171 -7.72 10.82 2.47
CA ILE A 171 -8.33 10.36 3.73
C ILE A 171 -9.41 9.32 3.42
N ASN A 172 -9.71 8.45 4.38
CA ASN A 172 -10.72 7.40 4.23
C ASN A 172 -11.54 7.18 5.51
N SER A 173 -12.13 8.26 6.02
CA SER A 173 -12.89 8.24 7.27
C SER A 173 -14.08 7.28 7.26
N ALA A 174 -14.32 6.61 8.39
CA ALA A 174 -15.48 5.73 8.58
C ALA A 174 -16.80 6.50 8.56
N ILE A 175 -16.79 7.73 9.09
CA ILE A 175 -17.93 8.66 9.02
C ILE A 175 -17.65 9.62 7.85
N PRO A 176 -18.45 9.58 6.77
CA PRO A 176 -18.14 10.39 5.59
C PRO A 176 -18.16 11.89 5.92
N LYS A 177 -17.10 12.60 5.56
CA LYS A 177 -16.95 14.03 5.89
C LYS A 177 -17.68 14.98 4.95
N PHE A 178 -17.95 14.53 3.73
CA PHE A 178 -18.49 15.36 2.66
C PHE A 178 -19.72 14.74 2.03
N ASP A 179 -20.62 15.55 1.51
CA ASP A 179 -21.78 15.04 0.78
C ASP A 179 -21.32 14.17 -0.40
N LYS A 180 -22.15 13.19 -0.74
CA LYS A 180 -21.90 12.20 -1.79
C LYS A 180 -20.65 11.35 -1.56
N SER A 181 -20.12 11.31 -0.33
CA SER A 181 -19.07 10.36 0.05
C SER A 181 -19.62 9.19 0.86
N LYS A 182 -18.94 8.05 0.77
CA LYS A 182 -19.26 6.79 1.47
C LYS A 182 -18.23 6.48 2.57
N PRO A 183 -18.58 5.64 3.56
CA PRO A 183 -17.62 5.20 4.56
C PRO A 183 -16.39 4.54 3.94
N TYR A 184 -15.20 4.93 4.43
CA TYR A 184 -13.90 4.45 3.94
C TYR A 184 -13.62 4.74 2.46
N GLN A 185 -14.40 5.61 1.82
CA GLN A 185 -14.07 6.11 0.49
C GLN A 185 -12.78 6.92 0.53
N GLN A 186 -11.91 6.73 -0.46
CA GLN A 186 -10.72 7.55 -0.61
C GLN A 186 -11.10 8.95 -1.10
N ILE A 187 -10.79 9.97 -0.30
CA ILE A 187 -11.03 11.37 -0.62
C ILE A 187 -9.68 12.06 -0.74
N PRO A 188 -9.26 12.50 -1.95
CA PRO A 188 -7.98 13.16 -2.12
C PRO A 188 -8.01 14.54 -1.47
N PHE A 189 -6.99 14.81 -0.67
CA PHE A 189 -6.79 16.12 -0.02
C PHE A 189 -5.49 16.78 -0.47
N GLN A 190 -4.56 16.03 -1.03
CA GLN A 190 -3.28 16.54 -1.52
C GLN A 190 -2.85 15.80 -2.78
N TYR A 191 -2.11 16.48 -3.64
CA TYR A 191 -1.30 15.83 -4.68
C TYR A 191 0.05 16.56 -4.83
N SER A 192 1.04 15.83 -5.33
CA SER A 192 2.30 16.39 -5.80
C SER A 192 2.47 16.13 -7.28
N LEU A 193 3.15 17.06 -7.96
CA LEU A 193 3.40 17.03 -9.39
C LEU A 193 4.80 17.56 -9.69
N HIS A 194 5.70 16.69 -10.14
CA HIS A 194 6.93 17.12 -10.81
C HIS A 194 6.72 17.05 -12.32
N ILE A 195 7.05 18.14 -13.02
CA ILE A 195 6.88 18.26 -14.47
C ILE A 195 8.26 18.37 -15.11
N GLN A 196 8.52 17.49 -16.07
CA GLN A 196 9.71 17.53 -16.90
C GLN A 196 9.28 17.73 -18.36
N GLU A 197 9.60 18.88 -18.95
CA GLU A 197 9.18 19.25 -20.31
C GLU A 197 9.95 18.51 -21.41
N GLU A 198 11.21 18.18 -21.16
CA GLU A 198 12.10 17.51 -22.11
C GLU A 198 13.04 16.53 -21.40
N PRO A 199 13.58 15.51 -22.09
CA PRO A 199 14.54 14.58 -21.50
C PRO A 199 15.74 15.29 -20.85
N ASN A 200 15.94 15.08 -19.55
CA ASN A 200 16.97 15.72 -18.73
C ASN A 200 16.82 17.25 -18.59
N GLY A 201 15.65 17.81 -18.93
CA GLY A 201 15.31 19.21 -18.69
C GLY A 201 15.03 19.51 -17.21
N GLU A 202 14.90 20.80 -16.90
CA GLU A 202 14.58 21.27 -15.55
C GLU A 202 13.25 20.69 -15.04
N LEU A 203 13.19 20.45 -13.73
CA LEU A 203 12.00 19.98 -13.05
C LEU A 203 11.25 21.16 -12.45
N LYS A 204 9.97 21.28 -12.78
CA LYS A 204 9.05 22.19 -12.11
C LYS A 204 8.21 21.39 -11.11
N HIS A 205 8.22 21.81 -9.85
CA HIS A 205 7.33 21.23 -8.83
C HIS A 205 6.08 22.09 -8.64
N ILE A 206 4.93 21.43 -8.57
CA ILE A 206 3.63 22.00 -8.24
C ILE A 206 2.97 21.04 -7.26
N SER A 207 2.37 21.57 -6.20
CA SER A 207 1.55 20.78 -5.28
C SER A 207 0.20 21.43 -5.05
N PHE A 208 -0.71 20.64 -4.50
CA PHE A 208 -1.97 21.10 -3.93
C PHE A 208 -2.12 20.42 -2.59
N LEU A 209 -2.40 21.19 -1.53
CA LEU A 209 -2.83 20.69 -0.23
C LEU A 209 -4.09 21.44 0.19
N ALA A 210 -5.15 20.70 0.49
CA ALA A 210 -6.42 21.27 0.88
C ALA A 210 -6.30 22.17 2.11
N GLU A 211 -6.90 23.36 2.04
CA GLU A 211 -6.98 24.34 3.11
C GLU A 211 -8.35 24.29 3.79
N GLY A 212 -8.38 24.52 5.10
CA GLY A 212 -9.62 24.55 5.87
C GLY A 212 -10.37 23.20 5.90
N THR A 213 -11.66 23.27 6.24
CA THR A 213 -12.52 22.10 6.46
C THR A 213 -13.52 21.82 5.33
N ASP A 214 -13.43 22.60 4.25
CA ASP A 214 -14.32 22.47 3.09
C ASP A 214 -14.00 21.20 2.29
N ASP A 215 -14.92 20.78 1.41
CA ASP A 215 -14.71 19.65 0.52
C ASP A 215 -13.55 19.91 -0.44
N PRO A 216 -12.42 19.18 -0.31
CA PRO A 216 -11.22 19.46 -1.08
C PRO A 216 -11.36 19.09 -2.55
N ARG A 217 -12.31 18.20 -2.88
CA ARG A 217 -12.31 17.49 -4.17
C ARG A 217 -12.53 18.44 -5.35
N ILE A 218 -13.41 19.44 -5.22
CA ILE A 218 -13.68 20.39 -6.31
C ILE A 218 -12.44 21.25 -6.60
N ALA A 219 -11.86 21.84 -5.56
CA ALA A 219 -10.66 22.66 -5.68
C ALA A 219 -9.48 21.85 -6.23
N LEU A 220 -9.33 20.61 -5.76
CA LEU A 220 -8.31 19.68 -6.21
C LEU A 220 -8.45 19.36 -7.70
N PHE A 221 -9.65 18.99 -8.18
CA PHE A 221 -9.86 18.65 -9.59
C PHE A 221 -9.73 19.86 -10.52
N LYS A 222 -10.12 21.05 -10.05
CA LYS A 222 -9.81 22.30 -10.74
C LYS A 222 -8.30 22.49 -10.89
N SER A 223 -7.55 22.30 -9.80
CA SER A 223 -6.09 22.40 -9.82
C SER A 223 -5.44 21.38 -10.75
N LEU A 224 -5.93 20.13 -10.78
CA LEU A 224 -5.46 19.12 -11.73
C LEU A 224 -5.71 19.52 -13.19
N LYS A 225 -6.90 20.06 -13.49
CA LYS A 225 -7.24 20.58 -14.82
C LYS A 225 -6.28 21.66 -15.29
N ASP A 226 -5.91 22.56 -14.38
CA ASP A 226 -5.03 23.70 -14.69
C ASP A 226 -3.56 23.27 -14.87
N ASN A 227 -3.14 22.12 -14.32
CA ASN A 227 -1.72 21.73 -14.24
C ASN A 227 -1.31 20.46 -15.03
N LEU A 228 -2.21 19.50 -15.30
CA LEU A 228 -1.85 18.23 -15.96
C LEU A 228 -1.81 18.29 -17.50
N GLY A 229 -2.09 19.45 -18.10
CA GLY A 229 -2.04 19.67 -19.55
C GLY A 229 -2.92 18.69 -20.35
N ASN A 230 -2.70 18.61 -21.68
CA ASN A 230 -3.48 17.77 -22.61
C ASN A 230 -2.63 16.80 -23.46
N LYS A 231 -1.33 16.67 -23.16
CA LYS A 231 -0.36 15.84 -23.88
C LYS A 231 0.72 15.32 -22.93
N GLY A 232 1.53 14.37 -23.39
CA GLY A 232 2.59 13.75 -22.58
C GLY A 232 2.06 12.64 -21.67
N ASP A 233 2.92 12.03 -20.86
CA ASP A 233 2.54 10.93 -19.97
C ASP A 233 2.42 11.38 -18.52
N ILE A 234 1.47 10.78 -17.80
CA ILE A 234 1.35 10.91 -16.34
C ILE A 234 2.01 9.67 -15.75
N LEU A 235 3.20 9.83 -15.20
CA LEU A 235 3.94 8.74 -14.58
C LEU A 235 3.56 8.67 -13.10
N VAL A 236 3.28 7.46 -12.64
CA VAL A 236 2.90 7.18 -11.26
C VAL A 236 3.56 5.89 -10.79
N TYR A 237 3.69 5.71 -9.48
CA TYR A 237 4.19 4.49 -8.88
C TYR A 237 3.05 3.68 -8.23
N ASN A 238 2.54 2.66 -8.94
CA ASN A 238 1.33 1.88 -8.61
C ASN A 238 -0.01 2.50 -9.08
N GLN A 239 -0.17 2.61 -10.41
CA GLN A 239 -1.30 3.24 -11.10
C GLN A 239 -2.72 2.86 -10.66
N SER A 240 -2.91 1.73 -9.98
CA SER A 240 -4.23 1.26 -9.56
C SER A 240 -4.88 2.26 -8.60
N PHE A 241 -4.09 2.89 -7.73
CA PHE A 241 -4.58 3.83 -6.73
C PHE A 241 -4.97 5.16 -7.38
N GLU A 242 -4.08 5.78 -8.16
CA GLU A 242 -4.34 7.09 -8.78
C GLU A 242 -5.49 6.99 -9.79
N LYS A 243 -5.55 5.89 -10.55
CA LYS A 243 -6.68 5.64 -11.48
C LYS A 243 -8.01 5.52 -10.73
N MET A 244 -8.03 4.89 -9.56
CA MET A 244 -9.24 4.78 -8.75
C MET A 244 -9.69 6.16 -8.26
N VAL A 245 -8.78 6.96 -7.69
CA VAL A 245 -9.08 8.31 -7.18
C VAL A 245 -9.60 9.22 -8.31
N LEU A 246 -8.92 9.22 -9.46
CA LEU A 246 -9.33 10.02 -10.62
C LEU A 246 -10.72 9.60 -11.13
N LYS A 247 -10.99 8.30 -11.26
CA LYS A 247 -12.30 7.79 -11.69
C LYS A 247 -13.41 8.22 -10.74
N GLN A 248 -13.21 8.04 -9.43
CA GLN A 248 -14.21 8.41 -8.43
C GLN A 248 -14.54 9.90 -8.49
N GLY A 249 -13.54 10.77 -8.66
CA GLY A 249 -13.81 12.20 -8.81
C GLY A 249 -14.44 12.56 -10.15
N GLY A 250 -14.04 11.92 -11.26
CA GLY A 250 -14.66 12.12 -12.57
C GLY A 250 -16.13 11.66 -12.64
N GLU A 251 -16.48 10.60 -11.90
CA GLU A 251 -17.86 10.12 -11.74
C GLU A 251 -18.69 11.05 -10.85
N LEU A 252 -18.07 11.62 -9.81
CA LEU A 252 -18.73 12.52 -8.86
C LEU A 252 -19.02 13.91 -9.44
N PHE A 253 -18.11 14.42 -10.27
CA PHE A 253 -18.18 15.77 -10.84
C PHE A 253 -18.27 15.70 -12.37
N PRO A 254 -19.49 15.78 -12.95
CA PRO A 254 -19.70 15.61 -14.38
C PRO A 254 -18.86 16.54 -15.27
N GLU A 255 -18.54 17.75 -14.79
CA GLU A 255 -17.68 18.71 -15.51
C GLU A 255 -16.24 18.23 -15.73
N TYR A 256 -15.74 17.29 -14.92
CA TYR A 256 -14.41 16.68 -15.05
C TYR A 256 -14.45 15.28 -15.66
N SER A 257 -15.63 14.69 -15.89
CA SER A 257 -15.77 13.31 -16.39
C SER A 257 -14.99 13.07 -17.69
N ASP A 258 -15.21 13.92 -18.71
CA ASP A 258 -14.53 13.77 -20.00
C ASP A 258 -13.03 14.06 -19.90
N LEU A 259 -12.64 15.02 -19.06
CA LEU A 259 -11.23 15.32 -18.80
C LEU A 259 -10.51 14.10 -18.18
N VAL A 260 -11.10 13.49 -17.17
CA VAL A 260 -10.54 12.30 -16.52
C VAL A 260 -10.48 11.14 -17.51
N LYS A 261 -11.61 10.83 -18.15
CA LYS A 261 -11.77 9.63 -18.99
C LYS A 261 -10.93 9.69 -20.26
N ASN A 262 -10.90 10.83 -20.93
CA ASN A 262 -10.34 10.95 -22.27
C ASN A 262 -8.95 11.61 -22.29
N ASN A 263 -8.54 12.31 -21.22
CA ASN A 263 -7.21 12.92 -21.12
C ASN A 263 -6.35 12.25 -20.04
N PHE A 264 -6.75 12.27 -18.76
CA PHE A 264 -5.86 11.80 -17.68
C PHE A 264 -5.63 10.29 -17.69
N LEU A 265 -6.70 9.47 -17.63
CA LEU A 265 -6.56 8.02 -17.49
C LEU A 265 -5.77 7.33 -18.61
N PRO A 266 -5.93 7.70 -19.90
CA PRO A 266 -5.17 7.09 -21.00
C PRO A 266 -3.67 7.42 -20.98
N ARG A 267 -3.29 8.54 -20.37
CA ARG A 267 -1.91 9.02 -20.26
C ARG A 267 -1.13 8.40 -19.09
N ILE A 268 -1.81 7.68 -18.19
CA ILE A 268 -1.15 7.10 -17.01
C ILE A 268 -0.27 5.91 -17.38
N LYS A 269 1.00 5.97 -16.98
CA LYS A 269 1.99 4.89 -17.04
C LYS A 269 2.48 4.55 -15.64
N ASP A 270 2.77 3.26 -15.41
CA ASP A 270 3.13 2.74 -14.10
C ASP A 270 4.61 2.39 -14.04
N LEU A 271 5.39 3.18 -13.30
CA LEU A 271 6.83 2.98 -13.11
C LEU A 271 7.13 1.70 -12.31
N MET A 272 6.23 1.30 -11.41
CA MET A 272 6.38 0.09 -10.59
C MET A 272 6.52 -1.16 -11.46
N LYS A 273 5.96 -1.17 -12.68
CA LYS A 273 6.02 -2.33 -13.59
C LYS A 273 7.42 -2.71 -14.00
N VAL A 274 8.35 -1.76 -14.10
CA VAL A 274 9.77 -2.04 -14.41
C VAL A 274 10.37 -3.01 -13.38
N PHE A 275 10.02 -2.83 -12.11
CA PHE A 275 10.51 -3.65 -11.01
C PHE A 275 9.65 -4.89 -10.80
N PHE A 276 8.32 -4.74 -10.90
CA PHE A 276 7.40 -5.85 -10.78
C PHE A 276 7.69 -6.94 -11.81
N ASP A 277 7.95 -6.58 -13.06
CA ASP A 277 8.27 -7.51 -14.15
C ASP A 277 9.73 -7.93 -14.20
N PHE A 278 10.54 -7.52 -13.22
CA PHE A 278 11.97 -7.83 -13.14
C PHE A 278 12.73 -7.36 -14.38
N HIS A 279 12.28 -6.30 -15.07
CA HIS A 279 13.15 -5.63 -16.05
C HIS A 279 14.39 -5.06 -15.36
N TYR A 280 14.23 -4.60 -14.12
CA TYR A 280 15.32 -4.37 -13.19
C TYR A 280 15.04 -5.11 -11.87
N TYR A 281 16.00 -5.88 -11.37
CA TYR A 281 15.91 -6.51 -10.06
C TYR A 281 17.27 -6.55 -9.34
N ASN A 282 17.28 -6.06 -8.12
CA ASN A 282 18.39 -6.16 -7.19
C ASN A 282 17.98 -7.08 -6.03
N PRO A 283 18.78 -8.09 -5.65
CA PRO A 283 18.46 -8.97 -4.52
C PRO A 283 18.14 -8.23 -3.22
N LYS A 284 18.72 -7.03 -3.00
CA LYS A 284 18.45 -6.19 -1.82
C LYS A 284 16.96 -5.86 -1.64
N GLN A 285 16.18 -5.92 -2.71
CA GLN A 285 14.74 -5.73 -2.69
C GLN A 285 13.98 -6.87 -1.99
N LYS A 286 14.58 -8.07 -1.87
CA LYS A 286 13.92 -9.29 -1.34
C LYS A 286 12.55 -9.54 -1.99
N GLY A 287 12.43 -9.24 -3.28
CA GLY A 287 11.17 -9.34 -4.03
C GLY A 287 10.18 -8.19 -3.82
N SER A 288 10.45 -7.24 -2.93
CA SER A 288 9.62 -6.04 -2.75
C SER A 288 9.83 -5.03 -3.88
N VAL A 289 8.73 -4.46 -4.35
CA VAL A 289 8.72 -3.43 -5.39
C VAL A 289 8.12 -2.12 -4.91
N SER A 290 7.98 -1.91 -3.60
CA SER A 290 7.58 -0.61 -3.05
C SER A 290 8.64 0.45 -3.35
N ILE A 291 8.25 1.69 -3.62
CA ILE A 291 9.18 2.79 -3.92
C ILE A 291 10.28 2.95 -2.85
N LYS A 292 9.94 2.79 -1.57
CA LYS A 292 10.87 2.85 -0.42
C LYS A 292 11.97 1.76 -0.42
N LYS A 293 11.76 0.66 -1.15
CA LYS A 293 12.75 -0.41 -1.35
C LYS A 293 13.51 -0.27 -2.67
N VAL A 294 12.99 0.52 -3.60
CA VAL A 294 13.55 0.72 -4.94
C VAL A 294 14.41 1.98 -5.00
N LEU A 295 13.93 3.11 -4.46
CA LEU A 295 14.63 4.39 -4.46
C LEU A 295 16.08 4.30 -3.94
N PRO A 296 16.38 3.62 -2.82
CA PRO A 296 17.76 3.52 -2.31
C PRO A 296 18.75 2.78 -3.24
N LEU A 297 18.26 2.18 -4.33
CA LEU A 297 19.09 1.54 -5.34
C LEU A 297 19.59 2.55 -6.39
N PHE A 298 18.99 3.73 -6.44
CA PHE A 298 19.21 4.74 -7.47
C PHE A 298 19.62 6.10 -6.90
N SER A 299 19.26 6.39 -5.65
CA SER A 299 19.45 7.69 -5.03
C SER A 299 19.72 7.55 -3.53
N ASP A 300 20.42 8.53 -2.97
CA ASP A 300 20.65 8.67 -1.53
C ASP A 300 19.51 9.40 -0.80
N LEU A 301 18.44 9.77 -1.52
CA LEU A 301 17.21 10.31 -0.92
C LEU A 301 16.60 9.31 0.07
N LYS A 302 16.25 9.81 1.26
CA LYS A 302 15.72 8.99 2.36
C LYS A 302 14.42 9.56 2.91
N TYR A 303 13.49 8.66 3.18
CA TYR A 303 12.27 8.95 3.93
C TYR A 303 12.50 8.95 5.45
N ASP A 304 13.60 8.36 5.91
CA ASP A 304 13.83 8.11 7.35
C ASP A 304 14.06 9.37 8.18
N GLU A 305 14.33 10.50 7.53
CA GLU A 305 14.54 11.80 8.18
C GLU A 305 13.26 12.66 8.19
N LEU A 306 12.18 12.23 7.52
CA LEU A 306 10.91 12.95 7.48
C LEU A 306 10.07 12.71 8.73
N GLU A 307 9.28 13.71 9.13
CA GLU A 307 8.29 13.53 10.20
C GLU A 307 7.16 12.61 9.77
N ILE A 308 6.69 12.76 8.52
CA ILE A 308 5.70 11.88 7.90
C ILE A 308 6.41 10.95 6.92
N LYS A 309 6.22 9.64 7.10
CA LYS A 309 6.95 8.60 6.36
C LYS A 309 6.06 7.60 5.64
N LYS A 310 4.73 7.70 5.78
CA LYS A 310 3.76 6.75 5.24
C LYS A 310 2.41 7.45 5.02
N GLY A 311 1.70 7.03 3.98
CA GLY A 311 0.39 7.60 3.64
C GLY A 311 -0.66 7.47 4.74
N ASP A 312 -0.68 6.38 5.52
CA ASP A 312 -1.60 6.24 6.66
C ASP A 312 -1.36 7.29 7.76
N VAL A 313 -0.09 7.59 8.03
CA VAL A 313 0.30 8.70 8.93
C VAL A 313 -0.07 10.05 8.31
N ALA A 314 0.13 10.22 7.00
CA ALA A 314 -0.23 11.45 6.28
C ALA A 314 -1.75 11.73 6.38
N SER A 315 -2.59 10.72 6.12
CA SER A 315 -4.05 10.80 6.27
C SER A 315 -4.44 11.19 7.70
N PHE A 316 -3.86 10.51 8.69
CA PHE A 316 -4.17 10.75 10.10
C PHE A 316 -3.76 12.16 10.54
N GLU A 317 -2.54 12.58 10.23
CA GLU A 317 -2.04 13.91 10.60
C GLU A 317 -2.82 15.02 9.90
N PHE A 318 -3.17 14.84 8.62
CA PHE A 318 -4.06 15.77 7.92
C PHE A 318 -5.42 15.88 8.62
N GLU A 319 -6.07 14.75 8.97
CA GLU A 319 -7.34 14.79 9.71
C GLU A 319 -7.18 15.49 11.07
N ARG A 320 -6.11 15.17 11.81
CA ARG A 320 -5.82 15.71 13.13
C ARG A 320 -5.68 17.23 13.08
N VAL A 321 -4.85 17.76 12.19
CA VAL A 321 -4.60 19.20 12.15
C VAL A 321 -5.68 19.97 11.42
N THR A 322 -6.50 19.33 10.59
CA THR A 322 -7.59 20.00 9.88
C THR A 322 -8.85 20.12 10.74
N TYR A 323 -9.24 19.03 11.41
CA TYR A 323 -10.50 18.93 12.15
C TYR A 323 -10.34 18.90 13.67
N GLY A 324 -9.11 18.75 14.17
CA GLY A 324 -8.81 18.78 15.60
C GLY A 324 -8.55 20.20 16.11
N ASP A 325 -8.65 20.33 17.43
CA ASP A 325 -8.24 21.52 18.17
C ASP A 325 -6.72 21.44 18.42
N VAL A 326 -5.95 22.15 17.61
CA VAL A 326 -4.49 22.19 17.62
C VAL A 326 -4.01 23.63 17.46
N SER A 327 -2.84 23.94 18.01
CA SER A 327 -2.21 25.26 17.82
C SER A 327 -1.89 25.52 16.34
N ASP A 328 -1.88 26.79 15.93
CA ASP A 328 -1.49 27.20 14.58
C ASP A 328 -0.05 26.79 14.22
N GLU A 329 0.83 26.76 15.22
CA GLU A 329 2.23 26.34 15.07
C GLU A 329 2.33 24.85 14.70
N ASP A 330 1.62 23.99 15.43
CA ASP A 330 1.55 22.54 15.13
C ASP A 330 0.85 22.29 13.79
N ARG A 331 -0.26 23.00 13.50
CA ARG A 331 -0.96 22.91 12.21
C ARG A 331 -0.02 23.24 11.05
N LYS A 332 0.71 24.35 11.14
CA LYS A 332 1.69 24.76 10.11
C LYS A 332 2.78 23.72 9.95
N LYS A 333 3.35 23.25 11.07
CA LYS A 333 4.42 22.25 11.07
C LYS A 333 4.01 20.97 10.34
N VAL A 334 2.84 20.41 10.65
CA VAL A 334 2.34 19.20 9.99
C VAL A 334 2.07 19.44 8.51
N ARG A 335 1.50 20.60 8.14
CA ARG A 335 1.24 20.93 6.72
C ARG A 335 2.54 21.03 5.93
N ASP A 336 3.58 21.65 6.49
CA ASP A 336 4.92 21.71 5.88
C ASP A 336 5.52 20.29 5.71
N ALA A 337 5.29 19.40 6.69
CA ALA A 337 5.72 18.00 6.61
C ALA A 337 4.95 17.19 5.55
N LEU A 338 3.65 17.42 5.39
CA LEU A 338 2.80 16.79 4.37
C LEU A 338 3.27 17.18 2.95
N GLU A 339 3.54 18.47 2.72
CA GLU A 339 4.09 18.98 1.46
C GLU A 339 5.44 18.35 1.13
N THR A 340 6.33 18.27 2.14
CA THR A 340 7.66 17.67 1.97
C THR A 340 7.57 16.18 1.63
N TYR A 341 6.70 15.44 2.32
CA TYR A 341 6.52 14.00 2.10
C TYR A 341 5.95 13.70 0.70
N CYS A 342 4.85 14.34 0.32
CA CYS A 342 4.23 14.12 -1.00
C CYS A 342 5.13 14.61 -2.15
N GLY A 343 5.86 15.72 -1.93
CA GLY A 343 6.92 16.19 -2.83
C GLY A 343 7.99 15.12 -3.08
N LEU A 344 8.47 14.49 -2.00
CA LEU A 344 9.49 13.43 -2.08
C LEU A 344 9.01 12.20 -2.86
N ASP A 345 7.74 11.81 -2.75
CA ASP A 345 7.20 10.65 -3.48
C ASP A 345 7.31 10.83 -5.00
N THR A 346 6.92 11.99 -5.51
CA THR A 346 7.09 12.30 -6.94
C THR A 346 8.55 12.52 -7.35
N LEU A 347 9.39 13.11 -6.48
CA LEU A 347 10.82 13.26 -6.75
C LEU A 347 11.52 11.89 -6.80
N ALA A 348 11.09 10.93 -5.98
CA ALA A 348 11.60 9.57 -6.00
C ALA A 348 11.36 8.87 -7.34
N GLU A 349 10.21 9.10 -7.98
CA GLU A 349 9.95 8.60 -9.33
C GLU A 349 10.93 9.20 -10.37
N VAL A 350 11.22 10.49 -10.26
CA VAL A 350 12.20 11.17 -11.13
C VAL A 350 13.58 10.55 -10.98
N GLU A 351 14.04 10.37 -9.74
CA GLU A 351 15.34 9.76 -9.43
C GLU A 351 15.45 8.33 -9.96
N ILE A 352 14.37 7.55 -9.83
CA ILE A 352 14.31 6.19 -10.37
C ILE A 352 14.42 6.22 -11.90
N VAL A 353 13.70 7.12 -12.59
CA VAL A 353 13.78 7.25 -14.05
C VAL A 353 15.20 7.68 -14.48
N ASN A 354 15.82 8.62 -13.77
CA ASN A 354 17.20 9.04 -14.02
C ASN A 354 18.18 7.87 -13.83
N GLY A 355 18.06 7.11 -12.74
CA GLY A 355 18.89 5.94 -12.48
C GLY A 355 18.72 4.84 -13.53
N LEU A 356 17.49 4.62 -14.02
CA LEU A 356 17.23 3.69 -15.13
C LEU A 356 17.87 4.17 -16.44
N ARG A 357 17.90 5.48 -16.71
CA ARG A 357 18.61 6.04 -17.89
C ARG A 357 20.11 5.81 -17.81
N GLU A 358 20.72 6.04 -16.66
CA GLU A 358 22.16 5.80 -16.47
C GLU A 358 22.53 4.32 -16.67
N ILE A 359 21.66 3.40 -16.26
CA ILE A 359 21.83 1.96 -16.53
C ILE A 359 21.85 1.63 -18.02
N ILE A 360 21.09 2.36 -18.85
CA ILE A 360 21.07 2.15 -20.30
C ILE A 360 22.32 2.74 -20.97
N LYS A 361 22.89 3.82 -20.42
CA LYS A 361 24.11 4.47 -20.93
C LYS A 361 25.38 3.67 -20.60
N SER A 362 25.47 3.11 -19.38
CA SER A 362 26.49 2.11 -19.00
C SER A 362 26.30 0.82 -19.77
#